data_AF-A0AAP6ZWW5-F1
#
_entry.id   AF-A0AAP6ZWW5-F1
#
_cell.length_a   1.000
_cell.length_b   1.000
_cell.length_c   1.000
_cell.angle_alpha   90.00
_cell.angle_beta   90.00
_cell.angle_gamma   90.00
#
_symmetry.space_group_name_H-M   'P 1'
#
loop_
_entity.id
_entity.type
_entity.pdbx_description
1 polymer ?
#
loop_
_entity_poly.entity_id
_entity_poly.type
_entity_poly.pdbx_seq_one_letter_code
_entity_poly.pdbx_strand_id
1 'polypeptide(L)'
;MDRGMVSAGNRRRKKRKKLIGRTVLLMLLVVIGIGIYAGAKSLLGTDTASGSELIVTEVVPFGTAAQEKESPKEYNGLTRKVAYLTFDDGPSKYSNDMMDLLKQHNIKATYFMLGDNMRQYPDAVKRMVKEGHYPGLHSMTHDYAKLYKSGGSKNFIDEFKEAQGIVDELTGYKPTLIRAPYGSAPQIGESFRKDIADAGFKMWDWTLDSWDWKYIGQPNRVLEQVKAGLTEDVEVILLHDRQQTLDALPAIIDYIQSKGYEFEVYDPNAHFVCNFHHDKRL
;
A
#
# COMPACT_ATOMS: atom_id res chain seq x y z
N MET A 1 3.11 -32.47 96.91
CA MET A 1 3.16 -31.28 96.03
C MET A 1 3.89 -31.67 94.76
N ASP A 2 3.20 -32.08 93.70
CA ASP A 2 3.72 -32.00 92.33
C ASP A 2 2.60 -32.25 91.30
N ARG A 3 1.94 -31.18 90.86
CA ARG A 3 1.00 -31.19 89.72
C ARG A 3 1.18 -29.91 88.89
N GLY A 4 2.43 -29.58 88.58
CA GLY A 4 2.80 -28.32 87.92
C GLY A 4 3.51 -28.42 86.56
N MET A 5 3.90 -29.61 86.07
CA MET A 5 4.86 -29.70 84.95
C MET A 5 4.41 -30.36 83.64
N VAL A 6 3.15 -30.82 83.49
CA VAL A 6 2.71 -31.50 82.24
C VAL A 6 1.95 -30.58 81.25
N SER A 7 1.48 -29.42 81.68
CA SER A 7 0.66 -28.51 80.84
C SER A 7 1.48 -27.61 79.88
N ALA A 8 2.74 -27.32 80.21
CA ALA A 8 3.56 -26.38 79.44
C ALA A 8 4.12 -26.97 78.13
N GLY A 9 4.49 -28.25 78.12
CA GLY A 9 5.07 -28.93 76.95
C GLY A 9 4.10 -29.08 75.78
N ASN A 10 2.83 -29.45 76.06
CA ASN A 10 1.82 -29.64 75.02
C ASN A 10 1.31 -28.32 74.41
N ARG A 11 1.24 -27.24 75.21
CA ARG A 11 0.94 -25.88 74.70
C ARG A 11 2.06 -25.34 73.81
N ARG A 12 3.33 -25.52 74.19
CA ARG A 12 4.48 -25.12 73.35
C ARG A 12 4.54 -25.92 72.04
N ARG A 13 4.27 -27.22 72.07
CA ARG A 13 4.27 -28.08 70.87
C ARG A 13 3.11 -27.77 69.91
N LYS A 14 1.90 -27.48 70.41
CA LYS A 14 0.76 -26.99 69.60
C LYS A 14 1.02 -25.60 69.00
N LYS A 15 1.62 -24.67 69.77
CA LYS A 15 2.01 -23.34 69.25
C LYS A 15 3.09 -23.44 68.17
N ARG A 16 4.11 -24.29 68.33
CA ARG A 16 5.14 -24.55 67.29
C ARG A 16 4.54 -25.17 66.02
N LYS A 17 3.65 -26.16 66.13
CA LYS A 17 2.97 -26.75 64.95
C LYS A 17 2.05 -25.74 64.24
N LYS A 18 1.32 -24.89 64.98
CA LYS A 18 0.54 -23.78 64.40
C LYS A 18 1.44 -22.71 63.77
N LEU A 19 2.60 -22.42 64.35
CA LEU A 19 3.55 -21.45 63.80
C LEU A 19 4.17 -21.99 62.51
N ILE A 20 4.69 -23.22 62.51
CA ILE A 20 5.26 -23.87 61.32
C ILE A 20 4.20 -23.99 60.21
N GLY A 21 2.97 -24.39 60.54
CA GLY A 21 1.87 -24.42 59.57
C GLY A 21 1.55 -23.04 58.98
N ARG A 22 1.60 -21.97 59.79
CA ARG A 22 1.43 -20.59 59.31
C ARG A 22 2.60 -20.12 58.47
N THR A 23 3.84 -20.50 58.79
CA THR A 23 5.03 -20.13 58.01
C THR A 23 5.04 -20.87 56.66
N VAL A 24 4.70 -22.15 56.63
CA VAL A 24 4.58 -22.94 55.40
C VAL A 24 3.44 -22.42 54.52
N LEU A 25 2.29 -22.07 55.12
CA LEU A 25 1.18 -21.46 54.39
C LEU A 25 1.56 -20.08 53.82
N LEU A 26 2.30 -19.25 54.57
CA LEU A 26 2.79 -17.97 54.08
C LEU A 26 3.79 -18.14 52.92
N MET A 27 4.71 -19.10 53.01
CA MET A 27 5.63 -19.39 51.91
C MET A 27 4.90 -19.90 50.67
N LEU A 28 3.88 -20.75 50.82
CA LEU A 28 3.04 -21.22 49.70
C LEU A 28 2.27 -20.06 49.05
N LEU A 29 1.72 -19.15 49.84
CA LEU A 29 1.04 -17.95 49.32
C LEU A 29 2.00 -16.99 48.62
N VAL A 30 3.24 -16.86 49.10
CA VAL A 30 4.28 -16.05 48.44
C VAL A 30 4.70 -16.69 47.11
N VAL A 31 4.89 -18.01 47.05
CA VAL A 31 5.25 -18.72 45.81
C VAL A 31 4.12 -18.65 44.77
N ILE A 32 2.87 -18.84 45.21
CA ILE A 32 1.68 -18.68 44.35
C ILE A 32 1.56 -17.21 43.88
N GLY A 33 1.79 -16.24 44.77
CA GLY A 33 1.80 -14.82 44.43
C GLY A 33 2.87 -14.45 43.41
N ILE A 34 4.08 -15.00 43.52
CA ILE A 34 5.17 -14.83 42.54
C ILE A 34 4.82 -15.49 41.21
N GLY A 35 4.23 -16.68 41.22
CA GLY A 35 3.77 -17.38 40.01
C GLY A 35 2.67 -16.64 39.28
N ILE A 36 1.68 -16.10 40.01
CA ILE A 36 0.62 -15.26 39.45
C ILE A 36 1.20 -13.93 38.95
N TYR A 37 2.15 -13.31 39.65
CA TYR A 37 2.81 -12.08 39.21
C TYR A 37 3.65 -12.29 37.95
N ALA A 38 4.41 -13.38 37.85
CA ALA A 38 5.19 -13.72 36.67
C ALA A 38 4.30 -14.09 35.47
N GLY A 39 3.23 -14.85 35.71
CA GLY A 39 2.22 -15.17 34.69
C GLY A 39 1.46 -13.93 34.21
N ALA A 40 1.06 -13.05 35.13
CA ALA A 40 0.43 -11.78 34.80
C ALA A 40 1.38 -10.83 34.07
N LYS A 41 2.68 -10.78 34.41
CA LYS A 41 3.69 -9.99 33.68
C LYS A 41 3.97 -10.57 32.29
N SER A 42 3.82 -11.88 32.10
CA SER A 42 3.90 -12.53 30.79
C SER A 42 2.63 -12.36 29.94
N LEU A 43 1.46 -12.15 30.56
CA LEU A 43 0.16 -11.98 29.90
C LEU A 43 -0.23 -10.51 29.69
N LEU A 44 0.22 -9.61 30.56
CA LEU A 44 -0.02 -8.16 30.53
C LEU A 44 1.28 -7.45 30.15
N GLY A 45 1.89 -7.86 29.04
CA GLY A 45 3.12 -7.27 28.51
C GLY A 45 3.15 -5.76 28.76
N THR A 46 4.18 -5.31 29.48
CA THR A 46 4.33 -3.91 29.85
C THR A 46 4.71 -3.09 28.63
N ASP A 47 3.71 -2.52 28.00
CA ASP A 47 3.84 -1.27 27.26
C ASP A 47 4.05 -0.12 28.27
N THR A 48 5.30 0.34 28.39
CA THR A 48 5.58 1.74 28.76
C THR A 48 6.77 2.25 27.95
N ALA A 49 6.44 3.17 27.06
CA ALA A 49 7.26 4.03 26.23
C ALA A 49 8.66 4.38 26.78
N SER A 50 9.70 3.97 26.05
CA SER A 50 10.94 4.74 25.87
C SER A 50 11.67 4.21 24.64
N GLY A 51 11.86 5.08 23.64
CA GLY A 51 12.61 4.78 22.41
C GLY A 51 11.77 4.13 21.33
N SER A 52 11.15 4.95 20.48
CA SER A 52 10.68 4.49 19.17
C SER A 52 11.90 4.11 18.32
N GLU A 53 12.42 2.90 18.48
CA GLU A 53 13.09 2.24 17.37
C GLU A 53 12.00 1.97 16.35
N LEU A 54 11.93 2.84 15.34
CA LEU A 54 11.25 2.53 14.10
C LEU A 54 11.76 1.15 13.67
N ILE A 55 10.89 0.14 13.73
CA ILE A 55 10.98 -0.96 12.79
C ILE A 55 10.64 -0.32 11.44
N VAL A 56 11.64 0.33 10.85
CA VAL A 56 11.74 0.51 9.42
C VAL A 56 11.72 -0.92 8.92
N THR A 57 10.52 -1.40 8.59
CA THR A 57 10.44 -2.47 7.60
C THR A 57 11.19 -1.85 6.44
N GLU A 58 12.37 -2.38 6.10
CA GLU A 58 13.06 -1.98 4.88
C GLU A 58 12.04 -2.15 3.76
N VAL A 59 11.39 -1.04 3.41
CA VAL A 59 10.74 -0.89 2.14
C VAL A 59 11.93 -1.01 1.21
N VAL A 60 12.05 -2.16 0.53
CA VAL A 60 13.00 -2.27 -0.57
C VAL A 60 12.68 -1.08 -1.46
N PRO A 61 13.54 -0.05 -1.52
CA PRO A 61 13.28 1.07 -2.39
C PRO A 61 13.15 0.48 -3.79
N PHE A 62 12.30 1.03 -4.65
CA PHE A 62 12.49 0.81 -6.08
C PHE A 62 13.92 1.29 -6.37
N GLY A 63 14.83 0.31 -6.47
CA GLY A 63 16.25 0.54 -6.27
C GLY A 63 16.75 1.50 -7.32
N THR A 64 17.46 2.53 -6.86
CA THR A 64 18.32 3.31 -7.77
C THR A 64 19.54 2.45 -8.09
N ALA A 65 19.72 2.19 -9.38
CA ALA A 65 20.81 1.44 -10.02
C ALA A 65 20.71 -0.10 -10.03
N ALA A 66 20.10 -0.61 -11.11
CA ALA A 66 20.66 -1.71 -11.90
C ALA A 66 20.25 -1.50 -13.36
N GLN A 67 21.14 -1.79 -14.30
CA GLN A 67 21.00 -1.62 -15.76
C GLN A 67 19.57 -1.76 -16.28
N GLU A 68 19.19 -0.91 -17.25
CA GLU A 68 18.04 -1.12 -18.15
C GLU A 68 18.02 -2.58 -18.58
N LYS A 69 17.28 -3.40 -17.86
CA LYS A 69 17.06 -4.78 -18.24
C LYS A 69 15.81 -4.72 -19.09
N GLU A 70 15.99 -4.42 -20.37
CA GLU A 70 14.93 -4.66 -21.33
C GLU A 70 14.55 -6.14 -21.22
N SER A 71 13.39 -6.42 -20.61
CA SER A 71 12.80 -7.74 -20.68
C SER A 71 12.70 -8.14 -22.16
N PRO A 72 13.13 -9.36 -22.54
CA PRO A 72 13.11 -9.77 -23.93
C PRO A 72 11.71 -9.53 -24.53
N LYS A 73 11.63 -8.71 -25.58
CA LYS A 73 10.37 -8.49 -26.32
C LYS A 73 9.86 -9.77 -26.96
N GLU A 74 10.73 -10.76 -27.13
CA GLU A 74 10.39 -12.10 -27.61
C GLU A 74 10.92 -13.17 -26.64
N TYR A 75 10.06 -14.13 -26.29
CA TYR A 75 10.43 -15.33 -25.54
C TYR A 75 9.89 -16.56 -26.28
N ASN A 76 10.76 -17.52 -26.59
CA ASN A 76 10.43 -18.71 -27.40
C ASN A 76 9.74 -18.40 -28.74
N GLY A 77 10.10 -17.29 -29.41
CA GLY A 77 9.52 -16.89 -30.70
C GLY A 77 8.10 -16.30 -30.61
N LEU A 78 7.64 -15.95 -29.42
CA LEU A 78 6.39 -15.24 -29.18
C LEU A 78 6.69 -13.84 -28.65
N THR A 79 5.99 -12.83 -29.16
CA THR A 79 6.04 -11.48 -28.61
C THR A 79 5.49 -11.51 -27.18
N ARG A 80 6.27 -10.97 -26.25
CA ARG A 80 5.89 -10.83 -24.85
C ARG A 80 4.75 -9.83 -24.74
N LYS A 81 3.65 -10.26 -24.11
CA LYS A 81 2.47 -9.41 -23.87
C LYS A 81 2.41 -8.98 -22.41
N VAL A 82 2.27 -7.68 -22.15
CA VAL A 82 2.30 -7.11 -20.80
C VAL A 82 1.11 -6.20 -20.56
N ALA A 83 0.40 -6.42 -19.45
CA ALA A 83 -0.67 -5.57 -18.98
C ALA A 83 -0.26 -4.87 -17.67
N TYR A 84 -0.30 -3.54 -17.68
CA TYR A 84 -0.15 -2.69 -16.51
C TYR A 84 -1.54 -2.31 -16.01
N LEU A 85 -1.99 -2.94 -14.93
CA LEU A 85 -3.20 -2.49 -14.23
C LEU A 85 -2.89 -1.19 -13.51
N THR A 86 -3.68 -0.15 -13.79
CA THR A 86 -3.53 1.15 -13.15
C THR A 86 -4.84 1.64 -12.54
N PHE A 87 -4.78 2.17 -11.32
CA PHE A 87 -5.96 2.59 -10.56
C PHE A 87 -5.86 4.06 -10.16
N ASP A 88 -6.77 4.87 -10.67
CA ASP A 88 -6.86 6.31 -10.40
C ASP A 88 -7.80 6.61 -9.22
N ASP A 89 -7.74 7.85 -8.75
CA ASP A 89 -8.58 8.46 -7.71
C ASP A 89 -8.41 7.88 -6.29
N GLY A 90 -7.58 6.86 -6.10
CA GLY A 90 -7.34 6.24 -4.81
C GLY A 90 -6.42 7.07 -3.87
N PRO A 91 -6.12 6.53 -2.67
CA PRO A 91 -6.76 5.37 -2.09
C PRO A 91 -8.21 5.65 -1.65
N SER A 92 -9.02 4.63 -1.49
CA SER A 92 -10.38 4.73 -0.97
C SER A 92 -10.65 3.59 0.03
N LYS A 93 -11.90 3.45 0.47
CA LYS A 93 -12.33 2.28 1.25
C LYS A 93 -12.18 0.95 0.50
N TYR A 94 -11.99 0.96 -0.82
CA TYR A 94 -11.85 -0.24 -1.66
C TYR A 94 -10.40 -0.66 -1.91
N SER A 95 -9.41 0.22 -1.70
CA SER A 95 -8.02 -0.05 -2.06
C SER A 95 -7.43 -1.29 -1.39
N ASN A 96 -7.79 -1.55 -0.13
CA ASN A 96 -7.30 -2.73 0.58
C ASN A 96 -7.84 -4.01 -0.03
N ASP A 97 -9.14 -4.07 -0.32
CA ASP A 97 -9.76 -5.23 -0.96
C ASP A 97 -9.20 -5.47 -2.36
N MET A 98 -8.92 -4.39 -3.11
CA MET A 98 -8.23 -4.49 -4.40
C MET A 98 -6.81 -5.08 -4.25
N MET A 99 -6.00 -4.58 -3.30
CA MET A 99 -4.66 -5.13 -3.04
C MET A 99 -4.71 -6.59 -2.58
N ASP A 100 -5.68 -6.96 -1.74
CA ASP A 100 -5.88 -8.35 -1.32
C ASP A 100 -6.19 -9.27 -2.50
N LEU A 101 -7.04 -8.82 -3.43
CA LEU A 101 -7.34 -9.55 -4.65
C LEU A 101 -6.11 -9.66 -5.56
N LEU A 102 -5.40 -8.56 -5.83
CA LEU A 102 -4.18 -8.59 -6.63
C LEU A 102 -3.13 -9.54 -6.04
N LYS A 103 -2.98 -9.54 -4.71
CA LYS A 103 -2.06 -10.43 -3.99
C LYS A 103 -2.43 -11.90 -4.15
N GLN A 104 -3.72 -12.25 -4.15
CA GLN A 104 -4.17 -13.64 -4.42
C GLN A 104 -3.74 -14.13 -5.80
N HIS A 105 -3.64 -13.24 -6.78
CA HIS A 105 -3.18 -13.54 -8.14
C HIS A 105 -1.68 -13.28 -8.35
N ASN A 106 -0.93 -12.91 -7.29
CA ASN A 106 0.48 -12.49 -7.36
C ASN A 106 0.73 -11.34 -8.36
N ILE A 107 -0.21 -10.41 -8.44
CA ILE A 107 -0.15 -9.24 -9.33
C ILE A 107 0.28 -8.01 -8.53
N LYS A 108 1.13 -7.20 -9.15
CA LYS A 108 1.45 -5.84 -8.72
C LYS A 108 0.84 -4.86 -9.72
N ALA A 109 0.54 -3.65 -9.25
CA ALA A 109 -0.20 -2.65 -10.00
C ALA A 109 0.31 -1.25 -9.68
N THR A 110 -0.10 -0.28 -10.50
CA THR A 110 0.30 1.13 -10.34
C THR A 110 -0.92 1.93 -9.86
N TYR A 111 -0.82 2.59 -8.71
CA TYR A 111 -1.92 3.40 -8.16
C TYR A 111 -1.60 4.88 -8.36
N PHE A 112 -2.45 5.63 -9.03
CA PHE A 112 -2.32 7.07 -9.16
C PHE A 112 -3.22 7.76 -8.15
N MET A 113 -2.60 8.27 -7.10
CA MET A 113 -3.31 8.66 -5.89
C MET A 113 -3.55 10.17 -5.80
N LEU A 114 -4.70 10.53 -5.25
CA LEU A 114 -5.04 11.89 -4.88
C LEU A 114 -4.46 12.25 -3.51
N GLY A 115 -3.88 13.45 -3.40
CA GLY A 115 -3.30 13.96 -2.17
C GLY A 115 -4.21 13.89 -0.95
N ASP A 116 -5.44 14.40 -1.10
CA ASP A 116 -6.44 14.41 -0.02
C ASP A 116 -6.79 12.99 0.45
N ASN A 117 -6.89 12.05 -0.50
CA ASN A 117 -7.19 10.65 -0.22
C ASN A 117 -6.03 9.94 0.47
N MET A 118 -4.78 10.24 0.10
CA MET A 118 -3.61 9.72 0.81
C MET A 118 -3.58 10.13 2.29
N ARG A 119 -4.02 11.35 2.61
CA ARG A 119 -4.15 11.81 4.00
C ARG A 119 -5.29 11.11 4.74
N GLN A 120 -6.37 10.78 4.05
CA GLN A 120 -7.50 10.05 4.64
C GLN A 120 -7.20 8.56 4.86
N TYR A 121 -6.39 7.96 3.99
CA TYR A 121 -6.07 6.52 3.99
C TYR A 121 -4.55 6.26 4.03
N PRO A 122 -3.82 6.79 5.03
CA PRO A 122 -2.36 6.72 5.06
C PRO A 122 -1.82 5.28 5.14
N ASP A 123 -2.55 4.39 5.82
CA ASP A 123 -2.17 2.98 5.94
C ASP A 123 -2.29 2.23 4.61
N ALA A 124 -3.24 2.61 3.76
CA ALA A 124 -3.36 2.04 2.42
C ALA A 124 -2.15 2.43 1.56
N VAL A 125 -1.69 3.69 1.62
CA VAL A 125 -0.48 4.15 0.93
C VAL A 125 0.75 3.36 1.37
N LYS A 126 0.95 3.23 2.68
CA LYS A 126 2.07 2.43 3.24
C LYS A 126 2.02 0.98 2.79
N ARG A 127 0.82 0.39 2.76
CA ARG A 127 0.59 -0.98 2.32
C ARG A 127 0.91 -1.13 0.82
N MET A 128 0.47 -0.22 -0.04
CA MET A 128 0.76 -0.24 -1.48
C MET A 128 2.26 -0.36 -1.73
N VAL A 129 3.06 0.51 -1.09
CA VAL A 129 4.52 0.49 -1.25
C VAL A 129 5.13 -0.77 -0.66
N LYS A 130 4.73 -1.17 0.55
CA LYS A 130 5.22 -2.39 1.22
C LYS A 130 4.93 -3.66 0.42
N GLU A 131 3.80 -3.73 -0.27
CA GLU A 131 3.40 -4.89 -1.07
C GLU A 131 3.96 -4.85 -2.50
N GLY A 132 4.73 -3.82 -2.87
CA GLY A 132 5.42 -3.72 -4.17
C GLY A 132 4.56 -3.14 -5.30
N HIS A 133 3.47 -2.46 -4.97
CA HIS A 133 2.74 -1.63 -5.93
C HIS A 133 3.46 -0.30 -6.12
N TYR A 134 3.31 0.32 -7.29
CA TYR A 134 3.92 1.63 -7.53
C TYR A 134 2.97 2.76 -7.11
N PRO A 135 3.40 3.67 -6.21
CA PRO A 135 2.57 4.77 -5.70
C PRO A 135 2.66 6.01 -6.60
N GLY A 136 2.07 5.95 -7.79
CA GLY A 136 1.96 7.09 -8.70
C GLY A 136 1.12 8.24 -8.14
N LEU A 137 1.22 9.41 -8.78
CA LEU A 137 0.59 10.64 -8.31
C LEU A 137 -0.52 11.09 -9.27
N HIS A 138 -1.62 11.60 -8.73
CA HIS A 138 -2.78 12.06 -9.51
C HIS A 138 -3.25 13.47 -9.16
N SER A 139 -2.33 14.36 -8.78
CA SER A 139 -2.56 15.71 -8.22
C SER A 139 -3.09 15.72 -6.78
N MET A 140 -3.33 16.92 -6.25
CA MET A 140 -3.99 17.11 -4.96
C MET A 140 -5.51 17.12 -5.14
N THR A 141 -6.00 17.95 -6.07
CA THR A 141 -7.40 18.38 -6.08
C THR A 141 -8.26 17.71 -7.14
N HIS A 142 -7.63 17.15 -8.19
CA HIS A 142 -8.33 16.73 -9.41
C HIS A 142 -9.21 17.84 -10.02
N ASP A 143 -8.95 19.13 -9.72
CA ASP A 143 -9.76 20.25 -10.22
C ASP A 143 -9.23 20.73 -11.58
N TYR A 144 -10.04 20.57 -12.63
CA TYR A 144 -9.65 20.95 -13.99
C TYR A 144 -9.22 22.43 -14.11
N ALA A 145 -9.93 23.34 -13.43
CA ALA A 145 -9.65 24.77 -13.56
C ALA A 145 -8.34 25.14 -12.86
N LYS A 146 -8.03 24.54 -11.71
CA LYS A 146 -6.75 24.72 -11.01
C LYS A 146 -5.60 24.14 -11.80
N LEU A 147 -5.76 22.93 -12.34
CA LEU A 147 -4.71 22.20 -13.03
C LEU A 147 -4.37 22.77 -14.41
N TYR A 148 -5.36 23.20 -15.19
CA TYR A 148 -5.17 23.51 -16.61
C TYR A 148 -5.50 24.93 -17.02
N LYS A 149 -6.28 25.67 -16.22
CA LYS A 149 -6.69 27.05 -16.57
C LYS A 149 -5.99 28.12 -15.72
N SER A 150 -5.63 27.79 -14.48
CA SER A 150 -5.10 28.74 -13.51
C SER A 150 -3.61 28.53 -13.34
N GLY A 151 -2.79 29.59 -13.42
CA GLY A 151 -1.35 29.54 -13.11
C GLY A 151 -0.48 28.69 -14.04
N GLY A 152 -1.05 28.09 -15.09
CA GLY A 152 -0.32 27.29 -16.09
C GLY A 152 0.33 26.04 -15.51
N SER A 153 1.44 25.62 -16.13
CA SER A 153 2.20 24.44 -15.74
C SER A 153 2.68 24.45 -14.29
N LYS A 154 2.95 25.63 -13.74
CA LYS A 154 3.40 25.79 -12.36
C LYS A 154 2.40 25.23 -11.35
N ASN A 155 1.12 25.59 -11.46
CA ASN A 155 0.11 25.12 -10.51
C ASN A 155 -0.07 23.60 -10.55
N PHE A 156 -0.09 23.04 -11.76
CA PHE A 156 -0.10 21.59 -11.94
C PHE A 156 1.10 20.94 -11.25
N ILE A 157 2.33 21.40 -11.56
CA ILE A 157 3.56 20.86 -10.97
C ILE A 157 3.57 20.98 -9.45
N ASP A 158 3.06 22.08 -8.90
CA ASP A 158 2.98 22.30 -7.45
C ASP A 158 2.04 21.27 -6.80
N GLU A 159 0.87 20.98 -7.38
CA GLU A 159 -0.03 19.94 -6.88
C GLU A 159 0.63 18.55 -6.90
N PHE A 160 1.39 18.22 -7.96
CA PHE A 160 2.11 16.94 -8.01
C PHE A 160 3.27 16.88 -7.02
N LYS A 161 4.00 17.98 -6.79
CA LYS A 161 5.05 18.04 -5.77
C LYS A 161 4.50 17.92 -4.36
N GLU A 162 3.35 18.53 -4.08
CA GLU A 162 2.67 18.38 -2.80
C GLU A 162 2.24 16.92 -2.57
N ALA A 163 1.58 16.30 -3.56
CA ALA A 163 1.20 14.90 -3.50
C ALA A 163 2.42 13.97 -3.32
N GLN A 164 3.53 14.25 -4.04
CA GLN A 164 4.79 13.53 -3.90
C GLN A 164 5.34 13.60 -2.47
N GLY A 165 5.27 14.78 -1.84
CA GLY A 165 5.69 15.00 -0.46
C GLY A 165 4.91 14.15 0.55
N ILE A 166 3.61 13.92 0.30
CA ILE A 166 2.79 13.05 1.15
C ILE A 166 3.24 11.59 1.06
N VAL A 167 3.54 11.09 -0.14
CA VAL A 167 4.05 9.72 -0.31
C VAL A 167 5.42 9.56 0.39
N ASP A 168 6.30 10.54 0.22
CA ASP A 168 7.63 10.55 0.85
C ASP A 168 7.52 10.57 2.38
N GLU A 169 6.66 11.43 2.94
CA GLU A 169 6.40 11.48 4.38
C GLU A 169 5.88 10.15 4.94
N LEU A 170 4.96 9.50 4.23
CA LEU A 170 4.32 8.27 4.70
C LEU A 170 5.21 7.02 4.55
N THR A 171 6.10 7.00 3.55
CA THR A 171 6.74 5.76 3.09
C THR A 171 8.26 5.84 2.93
N GLY A 172 8.84 7.05 2.91
CA GLY A 172 10.24 7.29 2.56
C GLY A 172 10.55 7.10 1.07
N TYR A 173 9.52 6.90 0.23
CA TYR A 173 9.66 6.74 -1.21
C TYR A 173 9.15 7.97 -1.95
N LYS A 174 9.92 8.42 -2.94
CA LYS A 174 9.62 9.64 -3.72
C LYS A 174 9.28 9.28 -5.18
N PRO A 175 8.00 9.01 -5.51
CA PRO A 175 7.59 8.60 -6.85
C PRO A 175 7.73 9.74 -7.86
N THR A 176 8.12 9.43 -9.09
CA THR A 176 8.28 10.42 -10.19
C THR A 176 7.24 10.28 -11.30
N LEU A 177 6.45 9.20 -11.29
CA LEU A 177 5.43 8.97 -12.31
C LEU A 177 4.12 9.64 -11.89
N ILE A 178 3.56 10.41 -12.81
CA ILE A 178 2.30 11.11 -12.64
C ILE A 178 1.29 10.66 -13.70
N ARG A 179 0.02 10.79 -13.36
CA ARG A 179 -1.07 10.77 -14.32
C ARG A 179 -1.85 12.07 -14.24
N ALA A 180 -2.02 12.71 -15.38
CA ALA A 180 -2.81 13.92 -15.47
C ALA A 180 -4.30 13.58 -15.29
N PRO A 181 -5.02 14.19 -14.32
CA PRO A 181 -6.47 14.17 -14.28
C PRO A 181 -7.07 14.49 -15.65
N TYR A 182 -8.03 13.70 -16.11
CA TYR A 182 -8.69 13.83 -17.43
C TYR A 182 -7.81 13.53 -18.65
N GLY A 183 -6.58 13.04 -18.45
CA GLY A 183 -5.61 12.79 -19.52
C GLY A 183 -4.83 14.03 -19.94
N SER A 184 -3.68 13.82 -20.61
CA SER A 184 -2.77 14.89 -20.99
C SER A 184 -3.21 15.71 -22.21
N ALA A 185 -4.11 15.19 -23.03
CA ALA A 185 -4.52 15.79 -24.29
C ALA A 185 -6.01 16.18 -24.31
N PRO A 186 -6.35 17.38 -24.81
CA PRO A 186 -5.48 18.39 -25.44
C PRO A 186 -4.83 19.42 -24.48
N GLN A 187 -4.97 19.28 -23.16
CA GLN A 187 -4.77 20.34 -22.17
C GLN A 187 -3.31 20.68 -21.90
N ILE A 188 -2.41 19.69 -22.04
CA ILE A 188 -0.98 19.83 -21.73
C ILE A 188 -0.20 20.04 -23.04
N GLY A 189 -0.03 21.31 -23.42
CA GLY A 189 0.75 21.71 -24.61
C GLY A 189 2.27 21.52 -24.47
N GLU A 190 3.02 21.82 -25.53
CA GLU A 190 4.47 21.51 -25.61
C GLU A 190 5.33 22.14 -24.51
N SER A 191 5.10 23.43 -24.20
CA SER A 191 5.81 24.13 -23.12
C SER A 191 5.46 23.54 -21.76
N PHE A 192 4.19 23.22 -21.54
CA PHE A 192 3.73 22.57 -20.31
C PHE A 192 4.41 21.22 -20.12
N ARG A 193 4.47 20.38 -21.16
CA ARG A 193 5.21 19.10 -21.12
C ARG A 193 6.70 19.28 -20.82
N LYS A 194 7.31 20.33 -21.37
CA LYS A 194 8.71 20.67 -21.04
C LYS A 194 8.86 20.95 -19.55
N ASP A 195 7.98 21.77 -18.98
CA ASP A 195 8.05 22.15 -17.57
C ASP A 195 7.85 20.94 -16.64
N ILE A 196 6.97 20.00 -17.01
CA ILE A 196 6.79 18.73 -16.28
C ILE A 196 8.08 17.90 -16.30
N ALA A 197 8.71 17.76 -17.47
CA ALA A 197 9.96 17.02 -17.60
C ALA A 197 11.12 17.70 -16.84
N ASP A 198 11.25 19.03 -16.93
CA ASP A 198 12.24 19.82 -16.20
C ASP A 198 12.03 19.71 -14.67
N ALA A 199 10.80 19.51 -14.21
CA ALA A 199 10.48 19.27 -12.80
C ALA A 199 10.84 17.84 -12.32
N GLY A 200 11.31 16.97 -13.22
CA GLY A 200 11.73 15.60 -12.89
C GLY A 200 10.61 14.57 -12.89
N PHE A 201 9.43 14.91 -13.42
CA PHE A 201 8.31 13.97 -13.51
C PHE A 201 8.30 13.23 -14.85
N LYS A 202 7.80 11.99 -14.79
CA LYS A 202 7.38 11.15 -15.91
C LYS A 202 5.87 11.09 -15.96
N MET A 203 5.27 10.88 -17.13
CA MET A 203 3.83 10.87 -17.29
C MET A 203 3.34 9.64 -18.06
N TRP A 204 2.37 8.95 -17.47
CA TRP A 204 1.55 7.96 -18.15
C TRP A 204 0.09 8.42 -18.26
N ASP A 205 -0.41 8.45 -19.50
CA ASP A 205 -1.83 8.32 -19.79
C ASP A 205 -2.20 6.82 -19.73
N TRP A 206 -2.90 6.31 -20.74
CA TRP A 206 -3.32 4.92 -20.88
C TRP A 206 -3.48 4.55 -22.36
N THR A 207 -3.45 3.26 -22.66
CA THR A 207 -3.76 2.71 -23.99
C THR A 207 -5.19 2.18 -24.06
N LEU A 208 -5.73 1.74 -22.92
CA LEU A 208 -7.07 1.16 -22.79
C LEU A 208 -7.84 1.87 -21.67
N ASP A 209 -8.99 2.47 -21.99
CA ASP A 209 -9.94 3.02 -21.00
C ASP A 209 -11.07 2.02 -20.74
N SER A 210 -11.19 1.57 -19.48
CA SER A 210 -12.20 0.58 -19.06
C SER A 210 -13.63 1.14 -18.98
N TRP A 211 -13.78 2.47 -18.99
CA TRP A 211 -15.06 3.17 -18.78
C TRP A 211 -15.77 2.80 -17.47
N ASP A 212 -15.05 2.30 -16.47
CA ASP A 212 -15.60 1.97 -15.16
C ASP A 212 -16.20 3.18 -14.43
N TRP A 213 -15.68 4.38 -14.67
CA TRP A 213 -16.25 5.65 -14.21
C TRP A 213 -17.65 5.92 -14.80
N LYS A 214 -17.95 5.38 -16.00
CA LYS A 214 -19.24 5.52 -16.69
C LYS A 214 -20.19 4.38 -16.35
N TYR A 215 -19.68 3.16 -16.17
CA TYR A 215 -20.46 1.96 -15.93
C TYR A 215 -20.69 1.68 -14.43
N ILE A 216 -21.18 2.69 -13.71
CA ILE A 216 -21.48 2.58 -12.27
C ILE A 216 -22.44 1.41 -12.00
N GLY A 217 -22.04 0.52 -11.08
CA GLY A 217 -22.81 -0.67 -10.69
C GLY A 217 -22.93 -1.74 -11.79
N GLN A 218 -22.16 -1.65 -12.87
CA GLN A 218 -22.24 -2.55 -14.03
C GLN A 218 -20.87 -3.19 -14.34
N PRO A 219 -20.32 -4.03 -13.45
CA PRO A 219 -18.99 -4.64 -13.62
C PRO A 219 -18.84 -5.43 -14.92
N ASN A 220 -19.90 -6.08 -15.39
CA ASN A 220 -19.88 -6.79 -16.66
C ASN A 220 -19.62 -5.86 -17.86
N ARG A 221 -20.09 -4.61 -17.82
CA ARG A 221 -19.81 -3.65 -18.91
C ARG A 221 -18.37 -3.15 -18.88
N VAL A 222 -17.80 -3.00 -17.69
CA VAL A 222 -16.36 -2.72 -17.53
C VAL A 222 -15.54 -3.84 -18.15
N LEU A 223 -15.87 -5.09 -17.82
CA LEU A 223 -15.22 -6.26 -18.40
C LEU A 223 -15.33 -6.26 -19.93
N GLU A 224 -16.52 -6.08 -20.51
CA GLU A 224 -16.68 -6.07 -21.97
C GLU A 224 -15.90 -4.93 -22.64
N GLN A 225 -15.77 -3.77 -21.99
CA GLN A 225 -14.93 -2.68 -22.49
C GLN A 225 -13.44 -3.07 -22.50
N VAL A 226 -12.95 -3.70 -21.43
CA VAL A 226 -11.58 -4.23 -21.38
C VAL A 226 -11.35 -5.30 -22.44
N LYS A 227 -12.29 -6.23 -22.62
CA LYS A 227 -12.19 -7.26 -23.66
C LYS A 227 -12.11 -6.67 -25.07
N ALA A 228 -12.86 -5.60 -25.32
CA ALA A 228 -12.88 -4.94 -26.62
C ALA A 228 -11.62 -4.13 -26.90
N GLY A 229 -10.99 -3.56 -25.86
CA GLY A 229 -9.84 -2.68 -25.98
C GLY A 229 -8.47 -3.35 -25.83
N LEU A 230 -8.39 -4.61 -25.36
CA LEU A 230 -7.14 -5.32 -25.13
C LEU A 230 -6.54 -5.85 -26.44
N THR A 231 -5.85 -5.00 -27.20
CA THR A 231 -5.40 -5.30 -28.56
C THR A 231 -3.90 -5.18 -28.78
N GLU A 232 -3.19 -4.40 -27.95
CA GLU A 232 -1.76 -4.12 -28.11
C GLU A 232 -0.90 -5.08 -27.28
N ASP A 233 0.34 -5.34 -27.71
CA ASP A 233 1.24 -6.21 -26.93
C ASP A 233 1.61 -5.63 -25.56
N VAL A 234 1.57 -4.30 -25.40
CA VAL A 234 1.76 -3.62 -24.12
C VAL A 234 0.58 -2.70 -23.84
N GLU A 235 -0.15 -2.99 -22.76
CA GLU A 235 -1.39 -2.28 -22.41
C GLU A 235 -1.25 -1.61 -21.04
N VAL A 236 -1.47 -0.29 -20.99
CA VAL A 236 -1.64 0.48 -19.76
C VAL A 236 -3.13 0.73 -19.58
N ILE A 237 -3.74 0.01 -18.62
CA ILE A 237 -5.19 -0.07 -18.47
C ILE A 237 -5.65 0.94 -17.41
N LEU A 238 -6.50 1.90 -17.81
CA LEU A 238 -7.12 2.86 -16.90
C LEU A 238 -8.33 2.23 -16.19
N LEU A 239 -8.21 2.13 -14.87
CA LEU A 239 -9.25 1.76 -13.93
C LEU A 239 -9.27 2.80 -12.81
N HIS A 240 -10.31 2.78 -11.96
CA HIS A 240 -10.45 3.67 -10.81
C HIS A 240 -10.70 2.86 -9.53
N ASP A 241 -10.26 3.38 -8.39
CA ASP A 241 -10.41 2.75 -7.06
C ASP A 241 -11.87 2.81 -6.57
N ARG A 242 -12.74 1.97 -7.15
CA ARG A 242 -14.21 2.01 -7.00
C ARG A 242 -14.83 0.60 -6.91
N GLN A 243 -16.03 0.50 -6.35
CA GLN A 243 -16.73 -0.78 -6.14
C GLN A 243 -16.91 -1.58 -7.44
N GLN A 244 -17.45 -0.98 -8.50
CA GLN A 244 -17.70 -1.70 -9.76
C GLN A 244 -16.42 -2.22 -10.41
N THR A 245 -15.29 -1.54 -10.16
CA THR A 245 -13.98 -1.96 -10.61
C THR A 245 -13.51 -3.15 -9.80
N LEU A 246 -13.63 -3.10 -8.47
CA LEU A 246 -13.35 -4.22 -7.58
C LEU A 246 -14.18 -5.46 -7.96
N ASP A 247 -15.47 -5.28 -8.25
CA ASP A 247 -16.38 -6.36 -8.66
C ASP A 247 -16.00 -6.96 -10.03
N ALA A 248 -15.48 -6.15 -10.96
CA ALA A 248 -15.06 -6.60 -12.29
C ALA A 248 -13.65 -7.20 -12.32
N LEU A 249 -12.80 -6.82 -11.35
CA LEU A 249 -11.37 -7.11 -11.34
C LEU A 249 -11.01 -8.61 -11.47
N PRO A 250 -11.66 -9.56 -10.77
CA PRO A 250 -11.34 -10.98 -10.96
C PRO A 250 -11.52 -11.44 -12.41
N ALA A 251 -12.65 -11.08 -13.03
CA ALA A 251 -12.94 -11.47 -14.40
C ALA A 251 -12.05 -10.75 -15.43
N ILE A 252 -11.63 -9.52 -15.14
CA ILE A 252 -10.63 -8.79 -15.93
C ILE A 252 -9.29 -9.52 -15.90
N ILE A 253 -8.83 -9.92 -14.70
CA ILE A 253 -7.56 -10.64 -14.53
C ILE A 253 -7.59 -11.97 -15.28
N ASP A 254 -8.63 -12.78 -15.07
CA ASP A 254 -8.79 -14.07 -15.73
C ASP A 254 -8.77 -13.93 -17.26
N TYR A 255 -9.46 -12.90 -17.78
CA TYR A 255 -9.49 -12.63 -19.22
C TYR A 255 -8.11 -12.24 -19.76
N ILE A 256 -7.43 -11.29 -19.12
CA ILE A 256 -6.09 -10.83 -19.55
C ILE A 256 -5.10 -12.02 -19.56
N GLN A 257 -5.11 -12.86 -18.51
CA GLN A 257 -4.28 -14.07 -18.45
C GLN A 257 -4.64 -15.07 -19.56
N SER A 258 -5.94 -15.26 -19.85
CA SER A 258 -6.38 -16.15 -20.94
C SER A 258 -5.91 -15.69 -22.33
N LYS A 259 -5.53 -14.42 -22.47
CA LYS A 259 -4.96 -13.84 -23.69
C LYS A 259 -3.43 -13.90 -23.73
N GLY A 260 -2.79 -14.47 -22.71
CA GLY A 260 -1.35 -14.67 -22.63
C GLY A 260 -0.56 -13.44 -22.20
N TYR A 261 -1.21 -12.46 -21.57
CA TYR A 261 -0.51 -11.31 -20.98
C TYR A 261 0.06 -11.66 -19.61
N GLU A 262 1.27 -11.18 -19.35
CA GLU A 262 1.86 -11.06 -18.02
C GLU A 262 1.41 -9.75 -17.38
N PHE A 263 1.37 -9.69 -16.05
CA PHE A 263 1.17 -8.43 -15.35
C PHE A 263 2.48 -7.87 -14.85
N GLU A 264 2.70 -6.59 -15.11
CA GLU A 264 3.82 -5.84 -14.56
C GLU A 264 3.33 -4.58 -13.84
N VAL A 265 4.17 -4.08 -12.95
CA VAL A 265 4.03 -2.79 -12.29
C VAL A 265 5.02 -1.82 -12.92
N TYR A 266 4.70 -0.52 -12.92
CA TYR A 266 5.65 0.48 -13.38
C TYR A 266 6.98 0.39 -12.63
N ASP A 267 8.09 0.37 -13.38
CA ASP A 267 9.45 0.46 -12.87
C ASP A 267 10.12 1.74 -13.44
N PRO A 268 10.55 2.69 -12.59
CA PRO A 268 11.22 3.89 -13.04
C PRO A 268 12.54 3.63 -13.79
N ASN A 269 13.18 2.47 -13.60
CA ASN A 269 14.38 2.08 -14.34
C ASN A 269 14.09 1.48 -15.73
N ALA A 270 12.82 1.19 -16.03
CA ALA A 270 12.35 0.65 -17.30
C ALA A 270 11.22 1.50 -17.89
N HIS A 271 11.23 2.82 -17.62
CA HIS A 271 10.22 3.75 -18.10
C HIS A 271 10.12 3.72 -19.64
N PHE A 272 8.89 3.62 -20.14
CA PHE A 272 8.58 3.79 -21.56
C PHE A 272 7.51 4.86 -21.77
N VAL A 273 7.45 5.38 -23.00
CA VAL A 273 6.54 6.47 -23.37
C VAL A 273 5.11 5.93 -23.51
N CYS A 274 4.24 6.35 -22.61
CA CYS A 274 2.80 6.11 -22.68
C CYS A 274 2.05 7.43 -22.42
N ASN A 275 2.10 8.37 -23.35
CA ASN A 275 1.32 9.61 -23.27
C ASN A 275 0.75 9.98 -24.63
N PHE A 276 -0.40 10.64 -24.65
CA PHE A 276 -1.15 10.98 -25.87
C PHE A 276 -0.41 11.92 -26.82
N HIS A 277 0.64 12.59 -26.34
CA HIS A 277 1.49 13.47 -27.17
C HIS A 277 2.72 12.75 -27.73
N HIS A 278 2.95 11.48 -27.38
CA HIS A 278 4.14 10.71 -27.72
C HIS A 278 5.46 11.43 -27.37
N ASP A 279 5.44 12.22 -26.30
CA ASP A 279 6.55 13.04 -25.86
C ASP A 279 7.55 12.20 -25.07
N LYS A 280 8.74 11.96 -25.64
CA LYS A 280 9.79 11.11 -25.04
C LYS A 280 10.44 11.70 -23.80
N ARG A 281 10.21 13.00 -23.52
CA ARG A 281 10.71 13.65 -22.30
C ARG A 281 9.96 13.14 -21.07
N LEU A 282 8.69 12.80 -21.25
CA LEU A 282 7.76 12.35 -20.22
C LEU A 282 7.72 10.83 -20.07
#